data_AF-A0A350RG51-F1
#
_entry.id   AF-A0A350RG51-F1
#
_cell.length_a   1.000
_cell.length_b   1.000
_cell.length_c   1.000
_cell.angle_alpha   90.00
_cell.angle_beta   90.00
_cell.angle_gamma   90.00
#
_symmetry.space_group_name_H-M   'P 1'
#
loop_
_entity.id
_entity.type
_entity.pdbx_description
1 polymer ?
#
loop_
_entity_poly.entity_id
_entity_poly.type
_entity_poly.pdbx_seq_one_letter_code
_entity_poly.pdbx_strand_id
1 'polypeptide(L)'
;MTLTSDAAAIELNETLASGHDRLWQGLGECGTWWSGAERVAAIAEARQALRCELCKVRSEALTPAMVAGDHDCVSALPAPAIDLIHRLTTDPGRLSNDWALRVIDAITEEAYVELATVICVQYVIDSFNRCLDLPLRDLPLAGDGSPSQVRPDGVGDVGAWVSQAVDKSLANVSRAASLVPDTEILWREVVQMHYSRGAQFADLVWDRGLSRPQVELLASTVSALNECFY
;
A
#
# COMPACT_ATOMS: atom_id res chain seq x y z
N MET A 1 5.67 30.72 5.58
CA MET A 1 5.73 31.33 4.24
C MET A 1 4.73 30.58 3.41
N THR A 2 3.60 31.23 3.14
CA THR A 2 2.47 30.76 2.34
C THR A 2 2.93 30.41 0.92
N LEU A 3 2.31 29.43 0.28
CA LEU A 3 2.47 29.16 -1.16
C LEU A 3 2.25 30.48 -1.93
N THR A 4 3.33 31.13 -2.40
CA THR A 4 3.26 32.49 -2.96
C THR A 4 3.21 32.57 -4.49
N SER A 5 2.97 31.46 -5.21
CA SER A 5 2.59 31.59 -6.63
C SER A 5 1.70 30.44 -7.11
N ASP A 6 0.69 30.79 -7.89
CA ASP A 6 -0.16 29.84 -8.59
C ASP A 6 0.67 28.91 -9.50
N ALA A 7 1.77 29.41 -10.05
CA ALA A 7 2.70 28.64 -10.88
C ALA A 7 3.34 27.46 -10.13
N ALA A 8 3.80 27.66 -8.89
CA ALA A 8 4.39 26.58 -8.09
C ALA A 8 3.34 25.55 -7.64
N ALA A 9 2.10 25.98 -7.42
CA ALA A 9 0.99 25.08 -7.15
C ALA A 9 0.61 24.24 -8.39
N ILE A 10 0.61 24.85 -9.59
CA ILE A 10 0.37 24.16 -10.86
C ILE A 10 1.49 23.14 -11.15
N GLU A 11 2.76 23.52 -11.00
CA GLU A 11 3.90 22.62 -11.25
C GLU A 11 3.94 21.42 -10.27
N LEU A 12 3.61 21.65 -9.00
CA LEU A 12 3.46 20.57 -8.01
C LEU A 12 2.32 19.62 -8.41
N ASN A 13 1.21 20.16 -8.92
CA ASN A 13 0.07 19.38 -9.39
C ASN A 13 0.44 18.54 -10.61
N GLU A 14 1.14 19.10 -11.60
CA GLU A 14 1.59 18.37 -12.80
C GLU A 14 2.60 17.26 -12.46
N THR A 15 3.53 17.53 -11.54
CA THR A 15 4.52 16.55 -11.08
C THR A 15 3.85 15.40 -10.33
N LEU A 16 2.93 15.70 -9.41
CA LEU A 16 2.15 14.71 -8.68
C LEU A 16 1.28 13.87 -9.63
N ALA A 17 0.58 14.52 -10.56
CA ALA A 17 -0.26 13.84 -11.54
C ALA A 17 0.55 12.87 -12.41
N SER A 18 1.65 13.34 -12.98
CA SER A 18 2.54 12.53 -13.82
C SER A 18 3.19 11.39 -13.03
N GLY A 19 3.50 11.63 -11.76
CA GLY A 19 4.01 10.61 -10.85
C GLY A 19 2.98 9.54 -10.52
N HIS A 20 1.74 9.94 -10.24
CA HIS A 20 0.62 9.04 -10.07
C HIS A 20 0.34 8.21 -11.32
N ASP A 21 0.43 8.77 -12.52
CA ASP A 21 0.24 8.02 -13.76
C ASP A 21 1.26 6.89 -13.91
N ARG A 22 2.54 7.18 -13.65
CA ARG A 22 3.61 6.16 -13.70
C ARG A 22 3.41 5.07 -12.65
N LEU A 23 3.11 5.45 -11.41
CA LEU A 23 2.84 4.50 -10.33
C LEU A 23 1.61 3.65 -10.66
N TRP A 24 0.55 4.25 -11.16
CA TRP A 24 -0.68 3.55 -11.52
C TRP A 24 -0.44 2.53 -12.63
N GLN A 25 0.32 2.90 -13.65
CA GLN A 25 0.76 1.97 -14.69
C GLN A 25 1.62 0.84 -14.10
N GLY A 26 2.62 1.17 -13.27
CA GLY A 26 3.50 0.20 -12.63
C GLY A 26 2.78 -0.82 -11.75
N LEU A 27 1.67 -0.43 -11.12
CA LEU A 27 0.82 -1.38 -10.38
C LEU A 27 0.14 -2.42 -11.28
N GLY A 28 -0.07 -2.12 -12.57
CA GLY A 28 -0.63 -3.04 -13.55
C GLY A 28 0.41 -3.95 -14.22
N GLU A 29 1.71 -3.64 -14.09
CA GLU A 29 2.79 -4.44 -14.67
C GLU A 29 2.94 -5.79 -13.96
N CYS A 30 3.46 -6.80 -14.68
CA CYS A 30 3.75 -8.10 -14.11
C CYS A 30 4.75 -7.98 -12.96
N GLY A 31 4.40 -8.59 -11.84
CA GLY A 31 5.19 -8.59 -10.63
C GLY A 31 6.19 -9.71 -10.51
N THR A 32 6.80 -9.81 -9.33
CA THR A 32 7.70 -10.91 -8.96
C THR A 32 6.89 -12.18 -8.66
N TRP A 33 5.72 -12.05 -8.03
CA TRP A 33 4.89 -13.18 -7.57
C TRP A 33 3.47 -13.20 -8.15
N TRP A 34 2.98 -12.06 -8.65
CA TRP A 34 1.65 -11.96 -9.28
C TRP A 34 1.75 -11.41 -10.70
N SER A 35 0.97 -11.96 -11.62
CA SER A 35 0.88 -11.41 -12.98
C SER A 35 0.25 -10.02 -12.98
N GLY A 36 0.41 -9.29 -14.08
CA GLY A 36 -0.23 -7.97 -14.23
C GLY A 36 -1.75 -8.07 -14.09
N ALA A 37 -2.36 -9.09 -14.68
CA ALA A 37 -3.80 -9.34 -14.57
C ALA A 37 -4.25 -9.60 -13.12
N GLU A 38 -3.48 -10.35 -12.34
CA GLU A 38 -3.78 -10.63 -10.94
C GLU A 38 -3.61 -9.39 -10.05
N ARG A 39 -2.62 -8.53 -10.31
CA ARG A 39 -2.46 -7.25 -9.60
C ARG A 39 -3.59 -6.28 -9.90
N VAL A 40 -4.01 -6.18 -11.16
CA VAL A 40 -5.19 -5.38 -11.55
C VAL A 40 -6.46 -5.93 -10.88
N ALA A 41 -6.62 -7.26 -10.84
CA ALA A 41 -7.69 -7.90 -10.11
C ALA A 41 -7.65 -7.59 -8.60
N ALA A 42 -6.46 -7.55 -7.99
CA ALA A 42 -6.32 -7.20 -6.58
C ALA A 42 -6.76 -5.76 -6.29
N ILE A 43 -6.46 -4.82 -7.18
CA ILE A 43 -6.93 -3.42 -7.07
C ILE A 43 -8.47 -3.36 -7.19
N ALA A 44 -9.06 -4.15 -8.08
CA ALA A 44 -10.51 -4.25 -8.20
C ALA A 44 -11.14 -4.83 -6.92
N GLU A 45 -10.54 -5.87 -6.34
CA GLU A 45 -10.97 -6.46 -5.07
C GLU A 45 -10.88 -5.47 -3.89
N ALA A 46 -9.82 -4.67 -3.81
CA ALA A 46 -9.69 -3.65 -2.77
C ALA A 46 -10.84 -2.64 -2.84
N ARG A 47 -11.21 -2.18 -4.05
CA ARG A 47 -12.37 -1.29 -4.23
C ARG A 47 -13.69 -2.00 -3.91
N GLN A 48 -13.81 -3.29 -4.24
CA GLN A 48 -14.97 -4.11 -3.92
C GLN A 48 -15.13 -4.35 -2.42
N ALA A 49 -14.04 -4.49 -1.67
CA ALA A 49 -14.05 -4.72 -0.23
C ALA A 49 -14.83 -3.64 0.54
N LEU A 50 -14.82 -2.40 0.06
CA LEU A 50 -15.60 -1.28 0.62
C LEU A 50 -17.11 -1.44 0.48
N ARG A 51 -17.58 -2.39 -0.34
CA ARG A 51 -18.98 -2.72 -0.59
C ARG A 51 -19.31 -4.17 -0.25
N CYS A 52 -18.35 -4.93 0.27
CA CYS A 52 -18.51 -6.33 0.64
C CYS A 52 -19.33 -6.45 1.94
N GLU A 53 -20.41 -7.23 1.91
CA GLU A 53 -21.30 -7.36 3.06
C GLU A 53 -20.59 -8.07 4.23
N LEU A 54 -19.78 -9.10 3.94
CA LEU A 54 -19.00 -9.76 4.98
C LEU A 54 -18.01 -8.80 5.65
N CYS A 55 -17.35 -7.93 4.88
CA CYS A 55 -16.43 -6.93 5.42
C CYS A 55 -17.15 -5.96 6.34
N LYS A 56 -18.34 -5.50 5.95
CA LYS A 56 -19.19 -4.64 6.76
C LYS A 56 -19.62 -5.32 8.07
N VAL A 57 -20.09 -6.57 8.01
CA VAL A 57 -20.50 -7.30 9.23
C VAL A 57 -19.29 -7.55 10.15
N ARG A 58 -18.11 -7.84 9.59
CA ARG A 58 -16.87 -8.02 10.37
C ARG A 58 -16.38 -6.72 11.00
N SER A 59 -16.55 -5.57 10.34
CA SER A 59 -16.12 -4.27 10.88
C SER A 59 -16.89 -3.92 12.17
N GLU A 60 -18.17 -4.28 12.23
CA GLU A 60 -19.05 -4.04 13.39
C GLU A 60 -18.92 -5.13 14.49
N ALA A 61 -18.34 -6.29 14.17
CA ALA A 61 -18.16 -7.38 15.12
C ALA A 61 -17.06 -7.09 16.16
N LEU A 62 -17.19 -7.72 17.34
CA LEU A 62 -16.18 -7.62 18.41
C LEU A 62 -14.82 -8.16 17.97
N THR A 63 -14.82 -9.28 17.25
CA THR A 63 -13.65 -9.79 16.54
C THR A 63 -14.06 -10.27 15.15
N PRO A 64 -13.31 -9.92 14.09
CA PRO A 64 -13.62 -10.37 12.73
C PRO A 64 -13.66 -11.88 12.57
N ALA A 65 -12.95 -12.63 13.43
CA ALA A 65 -12.89 -14.08 13.38
C ALA A 65 -14.19 -14.77 13.83
N MET A 66 -15.09 -14.07 14.54
CA MET A 66 -16.38 -14.63 14.95
C MET A 66 -17.39 -14.73 13.80
N VAL A 67 -17.18 -13.99 12.71
CA VAL A 67 -18.09 -13.96 11.57
C VAL A 67 -17.47 -14.76 10.43
N ALA A 68 -18.01 -15.95 10.21
CA ALA A 68 -17.72 -16.78 9.06
C ALA A 68 -18.54 -16.34 7.83
N GLY A 69 -18.01 -16.58 6.64
CA GLY A 69 -18.65 -16.26 5.38
C GLY A 69 -17.63 -16.14 4.26
N ASP A 70 -18.14 -16.02 3.05
CA ASP A 70 -17.37 -15.74 1.84
C ASP A 70 -17.46 -14.26 1.48
N HIS A 71 -16.38 -13.72 0.92
CA HIS A 71 -16.36 -12.33 0.46
C HIS A 71 -17.17 -12.18 -0.83
N ASP A 72 -17.86 -11.05 -0.98
CA ASP A 72 -18.38 -10.63 -2.28
C ASP A 72 -17.21 -10.24 -3.18
N CYS A 73 -16.74 -11.17 -4.02
CA CYS A 73 -15.58 -10.97 -4.88
C CYS A 73 -15.97 -10.58 -6.32
N VAL A 74 -15.03 -9.95 -7.03
CA VAL A 74 -15.15 -9.48 -8.42
C VAL A 74 -14.07 -10.05 -9.34
N SER A 75 -13.23 -10.94 -8.82
CA SER A 75 -12.10 -11.54 -9.52
C SER A 75 -12.05 -13.07 -9.36
N ALA A 76 -11.11 -13.68 -10.07
CA ALA A 76 -10.79 -15.10 -9.96
C ALA A 76 -9.55 -15.36 -9.08
N LEU A 77 -9.14 -14.39 -8.25
CA LEU A 77 -8.02 -14.57 -7.32
C LEU A 77 -8.32 -15.69 -6.30
N PRO A 78 -7.30 -16.39 -5.79
CA PRO A 78 -7.50 -17.38 -4.73
C PRO A 78 -8.17 -16.77 -3.49
N ALA A 79 -9.08 -17.50 -2.85
CA ALA A 79 -9.82 -17.02 -1.67
C ALA A 79 -8.92 -16.47 -0.54
N PRO A 80 -7.73 -17.05 -0.22
CA PRO A 80 -6.83 -16.47 0.76
C PRO A 80 -6.27 -15.10 0.35
N ALA A 81 -6.02 -14.87 -0.93
CA ALA A 81 -5.58 -13.57 -1.46
C ALA A 81 -6.71 -12.54 -1.39
N ILE A 82 -7.95 -12.94 -1.70
CA ILE A 82 -9.13 -12.07 -1.55
C ILE A 82 -9.31 -11.68 -0.08
N ASP A 83 -9.21 -12.62 0.87
CA ASP A 83 -9.33 -12.31 2.31
C ASP A 83 -8.22 -11.36 2.79
N LEU A 84 -6.98 -11.54 2.32
CA LEU A 84 -5.87 -10.60 2.54
C LEU A 84 -6.23 -9.18 2.08
N ILE A 85 -6.62 -9.03 0.82
CA ILE A 85 -6.92 -7.73 0.20
C ILE A 85 -8.08 -7.04 0.93
N HIS A 86 -9.16 -7.78 1.19
CA HIS A 86 -10.37 -7.25 1.80
C HIS A 86 -10.12 -6.78 3.23
N ARG A 87 -9.42 -7.56 4.04
CA ARG A 87 -9.12 -7.19 5.43
C ARG A 87 -8.07 -6.09 5.54
N LEU A 88 -7.04 -6.09 4.69
CA LEU A 88 -6.09 -4.97 4.62
C LEU A 88 -6.79 -3.65 4.28
N THR A 89 -7.81 -3.70 3.41
CA THR A 89 -8.53 -2.50 2.98
C THR A 89 -9.51 -1.97 4.02
N THR A 90 -10.15 -2.86 4.78
CA THR A 90 -11.31 -2.50 5.62
C THR A 90 -11.05 -2.54 7.12
N ASP A 91 -10.09 -3.36 7.57
CA ASP A 91 -9.86 -3.63 8.99
C ASP A 91 -8.39 -3.99 9.32
N PRO A 92 -7.39 -3.21 8.86
CA PRO A 92 -5.99 -3.57 9.03
C PRO A 92 -5.52 -3.54 10.50
N GLY A 93 -6.14 -2.71 11.34
CA GLY A 93 -5.75 -2.56 12.76
C GLY A 93 -6.10 -3.78 13.64
N ARG A 94 -6.96 -4.68 13.15
CA ARG A 94 -7.39 -5.90 13.89
C ARG A 94 -6.84 -7.19 13.29
N LEU A 95 -5.86 -7.10 12.41
CA LEU A 95 -5.14 -8.25 11.90
C LEU A 95 -4.30 -8.90 13.01
N SER A 96 -4.24 -10.23 13.04
CA SER A 96 -3.45 -10.99 14.01
C SER A 96 -2.36 -11.79 13.32
N ASN A 97 -1.28 -12.09 14.05
CA ASN A 97 -0.18 -12.91 13.55
C ASN A 97 -0.68 -14.30 13.11
N ASP A 98 -1.52 -14.97 13.91
CA ASP A 98 -2.09 -16.27 13.56
C ASP A 98 -2.88 -16.25 12.24
N TRP A 99 -3.62 -15.16 11.98
CA TRP A 99 -4.32 -15.00 10.71
C TRP A 99 -3.33 -14.82 9.56
N ALA A 100 -2.34 -13.94 9.74
CA ALA A 100 -1.34 -13.68 8.71
C ALA A 100 -0.57 -14.95 8.35
N LEU A 101 -0.14 -15.75 9.34
CA LEU A 101 0.55 -17.02 9.13
C LEU A 101 -0.29 -18.02 8.32
N ARG A 102 -1.62 -18.10 8.56
CA ARG A 102 -2.50 -18.96 7.75
C ARG A 102 -2.62 -18.50 6.31
N VAL A 103 -2.68 -17.19 6.08
CA VAL A 103 -2.70 -16.64 4.72
C VAL A 103 -1.35 -16.91 4.03
N ILE A 104 -0.24 -16.65 4.72
CA ILE A 104 1.12 -16.90 4.23
C ILE A 104 1.32 -18.38 3.88
N ASP A 105 0.85 -19.32 4.70
CA ASP A 105 0.90 -20.76 4.39
C ASP A 105 0.12 -21.10 3.11
N ALA A 106 -0.95 -20.36 2.81
CA ALA A 106 -1.80 -20.61 1.65
C ALA A 106 -1.30 -19.96 0.35
N ILE A 107 -0.61 -18.81 0.41
CA ILE A 107 -0.19 -18.07 -0.80
C ILE A 107 1.31 -17.85 -0.92
N THR A 108 2.12 -18.25 0.06
CA THR A 108 3.53 -17.89 0.29
C THR A 108 3.74 -16.50 0.91
N GLU A 109 4.88 -16.34 1.58
CA GLU A 109 5.26 -15.12 2.29
C GLU A 109 5.50 -13.96 1.31
N GLU A 110 6.15 -14.25 0.18
CA GLU A 110 6.50 -13.26 -0.82
C GLU A 110 5.26 -12.75 -1.56
N ALA A 111 4.34 -13.65 -1.93
CA ALA A 111 3.08 -13.27 -2.56
C ALA A 111 2.20 -12.43 -1.62
N TYR A 112 2.22 -12.73 -0.31
CA TYR A 112 1.57 -11.91 0.71
C TYR A 112 2.13 -10.49 0.74
N VAL A 113 3.47 -10.35 0.79
CA VAL A 113 4.14 -9.04 0.85
C VAL A 113 3.90 -8.23 -0.43
N GLU A 114 3.93 -8.89 -1.59
CA GLU A 114 3.66 -8.23 -2.86
C GLU A 114 2.25 -7.63 -2.91
N LEU A 115 1.21 -8.43 -2.58
CA LEU A 115 -0.17 -7.94 -2.55
C LEU A 115 -0.35 -6.82 -1.54
N ALA A 116 0.18 -6.97 -0.32
CA ALA A 116 0.09 -5.93 0.69
C ALA A 116 0.71 -4.61 0.19
N THR A 117 1.84 -4.68 -0.50
CA THR A 117 2.50 -3.50 -1.06
C THR A 117 1.68 -2.86 -2.18
N VAL A 118 1.12 -3.66 -3.10
CA VAL A 118 0.24 -3.18 -4.18
C VAL A 118 -0.97 -2.44 -3.61
N ILE A 119 -1.65 -3.03 -2.61
CA ILE A 119 -2.82 -2.43 -1.96
C ILE A 119 -2.43 -1.14 -1.23
N CYS A 120 -1.29 -1.09 -0.53
CA CYS A 120 -0.82 0.13 0.11
C CYS A 120 -0.59 1.29 -0.88
N VAL A 121 0.06 1.03 -2.01
CA VAL A 121 0.31 2.07 -3.03
C VAL A 121 -1.01 2.53 -3.66
N GLN A 122 -1.89 1.59 -4.03
CA GLN A 122 -3.21 1.89 -4.56
C GLN A 122 -4.05 2.72 -3.58
N TYR A 123 -4.04 2.36 -2.29
CA TYR A 123 -4.77 3.08 -1.25
C TYR A 123 -4.35 4.54 -1.15
N VAL A 124 -3.05 4.85 -1.27
CA VAL A 124 -2.56 6.24 -1.25
C VAL A 124 -3.12 7.02 -2.44
N ILE A 125 -3.10 6.45 -3.64
CA ILE A 125 -3.59 7.11 -4.86
C ILE A 125 -5.11 7.32 -4.80
N ASP A 126 -5.87 6.29 -4.45
CA ASP A 126 -7.33 6.39 -4.36
C ASP A 126 -7.76 7.32 -3.21
N SER A 127 -7.04 7.34 -2.09
CA SER A 127 -7.31 8.28 -0.98
C SER A 127 -7.02 9.71 -1.37
N PHE A 128 -5.96 9.97 -2.14
CA PHE A 128 -5.69 11.30 -2.69
C PHE A 128 -6.85 11.80 -3.54
N ASN A 129 -7.35 10.97 -4.47
CA ASN A 129 -8.50 11.35 -5.31
C ASN A 129 -9.75 11.61 -4.46
N ARG A 130 -10.08 10.72 -3.50
CA ARG A 130 -11.24 10.90 -2.61
C ARG A 130 -11.15 12.18 -1.78
N CYS A 131 -9.99 12.49 -1.20
CA CYS A 131 -9.81 13.67 -0.37
C CYS A 131 -9.92 15.00 -1.15
N LEU A 132 -9.79 14.95 -2.47
CA LEU A 132 -9.93 16.10 -3.37
C LEU A 132 -11.24 16.07 -4.16
N ASP A 133 -12.17 15.17 -3.83
CA ASP A 133 -13.43 14.94 -4.56
C ASP A 133 -13.22 14.69 -6.07
N LEU A 134 -12.07 14.11 -6.43
CA LEU A 134 -11.75 13.70 -7.79
C LEU A 134 -12.33 12.31 -8.07
N PRO A 135 -12.71 12.01 -9.33
CA PRO A 135 -13.11 10.65 -9.70
C PRO A 135 -11.96 9.68 -9.44
N LEU A 136 -12.27 8.48 -8.96
CA LEU A 136 -11.28 7.40 -8.92
C LEU A 136 -10.79 7.10 -10.33
N ARG A 137 -9.51 6.79 -10.47
CA ARG A 137 -8.93 6.34 -11.74
C ARG A 137 -9.58 5.04 -12.19
N ASP A 138 -9.73 4.83 -13.49
CA ASP A 138 -10.00 3.49 -14.02
C ASP A 138 -8.89 2.52 -13.62
N LEU A 139 -9.20 1.21 -13.62
CA LEU A 139 -8.20 0.19 -13.31
C LEU A 139 -7.00 0.30 -14.28
N PRO A 140 -5.76 0.08 -13.81
CA PRO A 140 -4.61 0.12 -14.69
C PRO A 140 -4.67 -1.01 -15.72
N LEU A 141 -3.96 -0.83 -16.83
CA LEU A 141 -3.83 -1.87 -17.85
C LEU A 141 -2.94 -2.99 -17.31
N ALA A 142 -3.40 -4.23 -17.44
CA ALA A 142 -2.61 -5.40 -17.09
C ALA A 142 -1.45 -5.54 -18.08
N GLY A 143 -0.22 -5.51 -17.58
CA GLY A 143 0.98 -5.80 -18.36
C GLY A 143 1.11 -7.30 -18.63
N ASP A 144 1.69 -7.62 -19.79
CA ASP A 144 2.06 -8.98 -20.15
C ASP A 144 3.25 -9.50 -19.32
N GLY A 145 3.47 -10.81 -19.35
CA GLY A 145 4.61 -11.47 -18.71
C GLY A 145 4.22 -12.57 -17.73
N SER A 146 5.23 -13.18 -17.13
CA SER A 146 5.07 -14.18 -16.07
C SER A 146 5.86 -13.77 -14.83
N PRO A 147 5.34 -14.02 -13.62
CA PRO A 147 6.05 -13.72 -12.38
C PRO A 147 7.43 -14.40 -12.35
N SER A 148 8.47 -13.67 -11.96
CA SER A 148 9.85 -14.18 -11.93
C SER A 148 10.08 -15.17 -10.78
N GLN A 149 9.31 -15.07 -9.71
CA GLN A 149 9.38 -15.89 -8.49
C GLN A 149 10.77 -15.95 -7.86
N VAL A 150 11.50 -14.82 -7.93
CA VAL A 150 12.83 -14.67 -7.34
C VAL A 150 12.68 -14.06 -5.95
N ARG A 151 13.07 -14.82 -4.93
CA ARG A 151 13.26 -14.29 -3.57
C ARG A 151 14.59 -13.53 -3.52
N PRO A 152 14.62 -12.29 -3.00
CA PRO A 152 15.86 -11.51 -2.92
C PRO A 152 16.81 -12.05 -1.85
N ASP A 153 18.10 -11.78 -2.03
CA ASP A 153 19.11 -11.99 -1.00
C ASP A 153 19.01 -10.94 0.12
N GLY A 154 19.66 -11.22 1.27
CA GLY A 154 19.79 -10.23 2.35
C GLY A 154 18.50 -9.98 3.15
N VAL A 155 17.47 -10.80 2.95
CA VAL A 155 16.25 -10.81 3.78
C VAL A 155 16.27 -11.96 4.78
N GLY A 156 15.63 -11.78 5.93
CA GLY A 156 15.52 -12.82 6.95
C GLY A 156 14.59 -12.46 8.10
N ASP A 157 14.55 -13.32 9.11
CA ASP A 157 13.79 -13.08 10.34
C ASP A 157 14.41 -11.92 11.14
N VAL A 158 13.60 -10.89 11.36
CA VAL A 158 13.94 -9.68 12.11
C VAL A 158 13.00 -9.46 13.31
N GLY A 159 12.21 -10.47 13.68
CA GLY A 159 11.16 -10.40 14.69
C GLY A 159 9.83 -9.78 14.19
N ALA A 160 9.65 -9.71 12.86
CA ALA A 160 8.41 -9.26 12.23
C ALA A 160 7.58 -10.46 11.73
N TRP A 161 6.37 -10.21 11.23
CA TRP A 161 5.50 -11.29 10.72
C TRP A 161 5.97 -11.89 9.39
N VAL A 162 6.78 -11.13 8.65
CA VAL A 162 7.39 -11.52 7.38
C VAL A 162 8.86 -11.18 7.42
N SER A 163 9.63 -11.90 6.61
CA SER A 163 11.05 -11.67 6.38
C SER A 163 11.28 -10.29 5.78
N GLN A 164 12.33 -9.62 6.25
CA GLN A 164 12.69 -8.27 5.81
C GLN A 164 14.20 -8.17 5.60
N ALA A 165 14.65 -7.11 4.94
CA ALA A 165 16.06 -6.81 4.79
C ALA A 165 16.75 -6.81 6.16
N VAL A 166 17.83 -7.57 6.31
CA VAL A 166 18.58 -7.64 7.58
C VAL A 166 19.34 -6.34 7.84
N ASP A 167 19.73 -5.63 6.77
CA ASP A 167 20.19 -4.26 6.88
C ASP A 167 19.06 -3.34 7.36
N LYS A 168 19.43 -2.27 8.05
CA LYS A 168 18.49 -1.28 8.59
C LYS A 168 18.60 0.06 7.86
N SER A 169 18.95 0.03 6.58
CA SER A 169 19.12 1.23 5.76
C SER A 169 17.78 1.84 5.33
N LEU A 170 16.74 1.01 5.23
CA LEU A 170 15.38 1.40 4.89
C LEU A 170 14.58 1.84 6.12
N ALA A 171 13.66 2.78 5.91
CA ALA A 171 12.62 3.08 6.89
C ALA A 171 11.71 1.85 7.12
N ASN A 172 11.12 1.73 8.32
CA ASN A 172 10.40 0.52 8.74
C ASN A 172 9.35 0.01 7.73
N VAL A 173 8.54 0.90 7.14
CA VAL A 173 7.51 0.47 6.17
C VAL A 173 8.12 -0.02 4.85
N SER A 174 9.14 0.67 4.34
CA SER A 174 9.92 0.19 3.19
C SER A 174 10.58 -1.16 3.46
N ARG A 175 11.11 -1.33 4.68
CA ARG A 175 11.73 -2.57 5.12
C ARG A 175 10.72 -3.73 5.22
N ALA A 176 9.46 -3.45 5.56
CA ALA A 176 8.40 -4.46 5.55
C ALA A 176 8.05 -4.97 4.14
N ALA A 177 8.28 -4.17 3.09
CA ALA A 177 8.06 -4.54 1.70
C ALA A 177 9.32 -5.08 0.99
N SER A 178 10.48 -5.10 1.67
CA SER A 178 11.77 -5.43 1.04
C SER A 178 11.91 -6.87 0.60
N LEU A 179 10.97 -7.75 0.95
CA LEU A 179 10.91 -9.12 0.44
C LEU A 179 10.58 -9.14 -1.07
N VAL A 180 10.03 -8.06 -1.61
CA VAL A 180 9.66 -7.94 -3.02
C VAL A 180 10.16 -6.58 -3.57
N PRO A 181 11.48 -6.43 -3.80
CA PRO A 181 12.10 -5.14 -4.10
C PRO A 181 11.56 -4.47 -5.37
N ASP A 182 11.20 -5.25 -6.39
CA ASP A 182 10.63 -4.73 -7.64
C ASP A 182 9.25 -4.07 -7.42
N THR A 183 8.55 -4.42 -6.34
CA THR A 183 7.28 -3.80 -5.95
C THR A 183 7.47 -2.74 -4.88
N GLU A 184 8.42 -2.95 -3.96
CA GLU A 184 8.80 -2.01 -2.90
C GLU A 184 9.21 -0.64 -3.45
N ILE A 185 9.83 -0.60 -4.63
CA ILE A 185 10.19 0.66 -5.28
C ILE A 185 8.98 1.56 -5.54
N LEU A 186 7.81 0.99 -5.88
CA LEU A 186 6.57 1.74 -6.08
C LEU A 186 6.11 2.39 -4.76
N TRP A 187 6.25 1.69 -3.65
CA TRP A 187 5.99 2.24 -2.32
C TRP A 187 6.95 3.40 -2.00
N ARG A 188 8.25 3.24 -2.25
CA ARG A 188 9.21 4.33 -2.04
C ARG A 188 8.95 5.53 -2.90
N GLU A 189 8.59 5.33 -4.16
CA GLU A 189 8.25 6.42 -5.08
C GLU A 189 7.02 7.19 -4.61
N VAL A 190 5.94 6.50 -4.20
CA VAL A 190 4.74 7.19 -3.71
C VAL A 190 5.02 7.96 -2.42
N VAL A 191 5.80 7.39 -1.49
CA VAL A 191 6.20 8.06 -0.25
C VAL A 191 7.11 9.26 -0.51
N GLN A 192 8.06 9.16 -1.44
CA GLN A 192 8.95 10.28 -1.78
C GLN A 192 8.18 11.44 -2.39
N MET A 193 7.20 11.13 -3.24
CA MET A 193 6.38 12.11 -3.92
C MET A 193 5.43 12.83 -2.96
N HIS A 194 4.79 12.10 -2.03
CA HIS A 194 3.81 12.68 -1.09
C HIS A 194 4.44 13.29 0.16
N TYR A 195 5.53 12.71 0.65
CA TYR A 195 5.99 12.94 2.02
C TYR A 195 7.51 13.18 2.12
N SER A 196 8.33 12.17 1.84
CA SER A 196 9.72 12.19 2.31
C SER A 196 10.62 13.12 1.48
N ARG A 197 10.43 13.18 0.15
CA ARG A 197 11.37 13.78 -0.81
C ARG A 197 12.82 13.30 -0.64
N GLY A 198 12.99 12.01 -0.31
CA GLY A 198 14.29 11.36 -0.23
C GLY A 198 15.20 11.99 0.83
N ALA A 199 16.44 12.35 0.43
CA ALA A 199 17.45 12.89 1.34
C ALA A 199 17.01 14.20 2.04
N GLN A 200 16.14 14.99 1.40
CA GLN A 200 15.60 16.23 1.96
C GLN A 200 14.74 15.99 3.21
N PHE A 201 14.34 14.74 3.49
CA PHE A 201 13.62 14.40 4.71
C PHE A 201 14.45 14.72 5.97
N ALA A 202 15.78 14.60 5.87
CA ALA A 202 16.70 14.87 6.98
C ALA A 202 16.82 16.37 7.32
N ASP A 203 16.44 17.26 6.39
CA ASP A 203 16.57 18.70 6.57
C ASP A 203 15.68 19.20 7.71
N LEU A 204 16.26 19.96 8.65
CA LEU A 204 15.51 20.52 9.79
C LEU A 204 14.56 21.65 9.39
N VAL A 205 14.78 22.25 8.21
CA VAL A 205 13.96 23.34 7.67
C VAL A 205 13.53 22.95 6.26
N TRP A 206 12.22 22.93 6.03
CA TRP A 206 11.63 22.57 4.74
C TRP A 206 11.13 23.81 4.01
N ASP A 207 11.62 23.99 2.78
CA ASP A 207 11.05 24.93 1.81
C ASP A 207 10.05 24.18 0.91
N ARG A 208 8.83 23.99 1.45
CA ARG A 208 7.74 23.22 0.85
C ARG A 208 6.41 23.89 1.16
N GLY A 209 5.31 23.42 0.54
CA GLY A 209 3.97 23.95 0.82
C GLY A 209 3.53 23.84 2.28
N LEU A 210 4.05 22.83 3.00
CA LEU A 210 3.94 22.69 4.45
C LEU A 210 5.33 22.68 5.07
N SER A 211 5.50 23.44 6.16
CA SER A 211 6.73 23.40 6.96
C SER A 211 6.89 22.05 7.66
N ARG A 212 8.13 21.71 8.03
CA ARG A 212 8.43 20.47 8.74
C ARG A 212 7.59 20.28 10.01
N PRO A 213 7.43 21.27 10.91
CA PRO A 213 6.57 21.10 12.09
C PRO A 213 5.09 20.84 11.75
N GLN A 214 4.57 21.44 10.67
CA GLN A 214 3.19 21.18 10.22
C GLN A 214 3.03 19.74 9.73
N VAL A 215 3.99 19.25 8.95
CA VAL A 215 3.97 17.87 8.47
C VAL A 215 4.17 16.87 9.60
N GLU A 216 5.08 17.13 10.55
CA GLU A 216 5.28 16.28 11.72
C GLU A 216 4.03 16.24 12.62
N LEU A 217 3.31 17.36 12.78
CA LEU A 217 2.03 17.38 13.48
C LEU A 217 0.97 16.52 12.78
N LEU A 218 0.85 16.64 11.45
CA LEU A 218 -0.07 15.81 10.68
C LEU A 218 0.30 14.33 10.75
N ALA A 219 1.57 14.00 10.54
CA ALA A 219 2.08 12.62 10.58
C ALA A 219 1.87 11.99 11.96
N SER A 220 2.22 12.69 13.04
CA SER A 220 2.01 12.18 14.42
C SER A 220 0.53 12.01 14.75
N THR A 221 -0.35 12.90 14.29
CA THR A 221 -1.81 12.77 14.47
C THR A 221 -2.33 11.55 13.72
N VAL A 222 -1.94 11.37 12.45
CA VAL A 222 -2.35 10.21 11.64
C VAL A 222 -1.81 8.91 12.23
N SER A 223 -0.55 8.87 12.69
CA SER A 223 0.02 7.70 13.36
C SER A 223 -0.75 7.35 14.63
N ALA A 224 -1.11 8.34 15.45
CA ALA A 224 -1.88 8.13 16.67
C ALA A 224 -3.29 7.59 16.38
N LEU A 225 -3.98 8.12 15.36
CA LEU A 225 -5.32 7.68 14.96
C LEU A 225 -5.33 6.27 14.37
N ASN A 226 -4.24 5.86 13.71
CA ASN A 226 -4.10 4.53 13.10
C ASN A 226 -3.29 3.55 13.97
N GLU A 227 -2.99 3.90 15.23
CA GLU A 227 -2.22 3.06 16.16
C GLU A 227 -0.89 2.54 15.59
N CYS A 228 -0.25 3.35 14.73
CA CYS A 228 1.01 3.01 14.07
C CYS A 228 2.20 3.33 14.98
N PHE A 229 2.51 2.42 15.90
CA PHE A 229 3.64 2.51 16.83
C PHE A 229 4.82 1.66 16.33
N TYR A 230 6.03 2.23 16.38
CA TYR A 230 7.29 1.56 15.98
C TYR A 230 8.25 1.44 17.16
#